data_AF-A0A3D2W950-F1
#
_entry.id   AF-A0A3D2W950-F1
#
_cell.length_a   1.000
_cell.length_b   1.000
_cell.length_c   1.000
_cell.angle_alpha   90.00
_cell.angle_beta   90.00
_cell.angle_gamma   90.00
#
_symmetry.space_group_name_H-M   'P 1'
#
loop_
_entity.id
_entity.type
_entity.pdbx_description
1 polymer ?
#
loop_
_entity_poly.entity_id
_entity_poly.type
_entity_poly.pdbx_seq_one_letter_code
_entity_poly.pdbx_strand_id
1 'polypeptide(L)'
;MDAVILLNKPAGMTSFDAVRKCRRIFGEKKAGHTGTLDPQASGLMIILLGKYTKYLPFCVKDHKRYHAEFLLGYSTETEDIWGATVKEQEPVSHTEEEIDAAVKKLTGTISQIPPMYSA
;
A
#
# COMPACT_ATOMS: atom_id res chain seq x y z
N MET A 1 18.08 -13.87 -14.86
CA MET A 1 18.87 -12.85 -14.14
C MET A 1 18.43 -12.85 -12.69
N ASP A 2 19.36 -12.78 -11.73
CA ASP A 2 19.04 -12.66 -10.31
C ASP A 2 19.21 -11.19 -9.90
N ALA A 3 18.14 -10.53 -9.44
CA ALA A 3 18.16 -9.11 -9.13
C ALA A 3 17.12 -8.71 -8.08
N VAL A 4 17.39 -7.61 -7.39
CA VAL A 4 16.46 -6.89 -6.53
C VAL A 4 16.19 -5.54 -7.17
N ILE A 5 14.94 -5.26 -7.50
CA ILE A 5 14.51 -4.03 -8.17
C ILE A 5 13.75 -3.20 -7.16
N LEU A 6 14.23 -1.96 -6.93
CA LEU A 6 13.54 -0.95 -6.15
C LEU A 6 12.71 -0.09 -7.11
N LEU A 7 11.46 -0.48 -7.33
CA LEU A 7 10.56 0.22 -8.23
C LEU A 7 9.86 1.34 -7.49
N ASN A 8 9.90 2.57 -8.02
CA ASN A 8 8.91 3.58 -7.67
C ASN A 8 7.64 3.32 -8.50
N LYS A 9 6.69 2.57 -7.93
CA LYS A 9 5.44 2.20 -8.62
C LYS A 9 4.59 3.46 -8.80
N PRO A 10 4.18 3.81 -10.04
CA PRO A 10 3.25 4.91 -10.24
C PRO A 10 1.83 4.53 -9.78
N ALA A 11 0.99 5.55 -9.57
CA ALA A 11 -0.45 5.38 -9.42
C ALA A 11 -1.08 4.83 -10.71
N GLY A 12 -2.23 4.18 -10.59
CA GLY A 12 -2.95 3.51 -11.71
C GLY A 12 -2.35 2.17 -12.14
N MET A 13 -1.33 1.67 -11.45
CA MET A 13 -0.66 0.39 -11.77
C MET A 13 -0.88 -0.62 -10.66
N THR A 14 -1.35 -1.82 -10.98
CA THR A 14 -1.43 -2.91 -9.99
C THR A 14 -0.04 -3.44 -9.64
N SER A 15 0.10 -4.01 -8.44
CA SER A 15 1.34 -4.70 -8.02
C SER A 15 1.73 -5.84 -8.98
N PHE A 16 0.72 -6.53 -9.54
CA PHE A 16 0.94 -7.60 -10.51
C PHE A 16 1.45 -7.07 -11.85
N ASP A 17 0.92 -5.95 -12.34
CA ASP A 17 1.40 -5.31 -13.57
C ASP A 17 2.86 -4.90 -13.46
N ALA A 18 3.26 -4.38 -12.30
CA ALA A 18 4.65 -4.04 -12.02
C ALA A 18 5.57 -5.26 -12.15
N VAL A 19 5.21 -6.39 -11.52
CA VAL A 19 5.95 -7.66 -11.65
C VAL A 19 5.99 -8.14 -13.10
N ARG A 20 4.85 -8.10 -13.81
CA ARG A 20 4.76 -8.51 -15.22
C ARG A 20 5.66 -7.66 -16.13
N LYS A 21 5.70 -6.34 -15.92
CA LYS A 21 6.59 -5.42 -16.65
C LYS A 21 8.06 -5.73 -16.38
N CYS A 22 8.46 -5.93 -15.12
CA CYS A 22 9.83 -6.30 -14.77
C CYS A 22 10.24 -7.63 -15.40
N ARG A 23 9.39 -8.67 -15.35
CA ARG A 23 9.64 -9.96 -16.02
C ARG A 23 9.93 -9.79 -17.51
N ARG A 24 9.13 -8.96 -18.19
CA ARG A 24 9.30 -8.66 -19.62
C ARG A 24 10.60 -7.89 -19.90
N ILE A 25 10.90 -6.85 -19.13
CA ILE A 25 12.09 -6.00 -19.32
C ILE A 25 13.38 -6.81 -19.11
N PHE A 26 13.43 -7.64 -18.07
CA PHE A 26 14.64 -8.39 -17.70
C PHE A 26 14.70 -9.81 -18.29
N GLY A 27 13.70 -10.22 -19.07
CA GLY A 27 13.63 -11.57 -19.65
C GLY A 27 13.57 -12.70 -18.60
N GLU A 28 13.13 -12.40 -17.38
CA GLU A 28 13.12 -13.35 -16.26
C GLU A 28 11.71 -13.92 -16.03
N LYS A 29 11.61 -15.25 -15.88
CA LYS A 29 10.33 -15.93 -15.68
C LYS A 29 9.92 -15.93 -14.20
N LYS A 30 10.88 -15.98 -13.28
CA LYS A 30 10.63 -16.08 -11.84
C LYS A 30 10.73 -14.70 -11.20
N ALA A 31 9.61 -14.17 -10.70
CA ALA A 31 9.56 -12.88 -10.06
C ALA A 31 8.49 -12.82 -8.97
N GLY A 32 8.66 -11.95 -7.98
CA GLY A 32 7.64 -11.63 -6.97
C GLY A 32 7.92 -10.30 -6.28
N HIS A 33 6.92 -9.72 -5.62
CA HIS A 33 7.05 -8.47 -4.86
C HIS A 33 6.98 -8.70 -3.35
N THR A 34 7.59 -7.82 -2.56
CA THR A 34 7.67 -7.98 -1.09
C THR A 34 6.51 -7.37 -0.31
N GLY A 35 5.54 -6.79 -1.00
CA GLY A 35 4.33 -6.22 -0.43
C GLY A 35 3.43 -5.68 -1.52
N THR A 36 2.13 -5.86 -1.38
CA THR A 36 1.14 -5.30 -2.32
C THR A 36 0.99 -3.81 -2.01
N LEU A 37 1.02 -2.99 -3.06
CA LEU A 37 0.52 -1.62 -3.02
C LEU A 37 -0.77 -1.57 -3.82
N ASP A 38 -1.76 -0.84 -3.30
CA ASP A 38 -3.01 -0.61 -4.01
C ASP A 38 -2.75 0.06 -5.37
N PRO A 39 -3.62 -0.14 -6.36
CA PRO A 39 -3.39 0.35 -7.72
C PRO A 39 -3.06 1.84 -7.76
N GLN A 40 -3.72 2.61 -6.89
CA GLN A 40 -3.65 4.06 -6.88
C GLN A 40 -2.62 4.62 -5.89
N ALA A 41 -2.13 3.80 -4.96
CA ALA A 41 -0.95 4.15 -4.17
C ALA A 41 0.28 4.24 -5.08
N SER A 42 1.23 5.11 -4.73
CA SER A 42 2.53 5.20 -5.40
C SER A 42 3.66 5.04 -4.40
N GLY A 43 4.87 4.76 -4.88
CA GLY A 43 6.06 4.67 -4.05
C GLY A 43 6.79 3.33 -4.17
N LEU A 44 7.60 3.02 -3.16
CA LEU A 44 8.54 1.91 -3.20
C LEU A 44 7.83 0.54 -3.25
N MET A 45 8.13 -0.21 -4.30
CA MET A 45 7.82 -1.63 -4.44
C MET A 45 9.10 -2.41 -4.72
N ILE A 46 9.43 -3.36 -3.85
CA ILE A 46 10.60 -4.20 -4.03
C ILE A 46 10.19 -5.44 -4.82
N ILE A 47 10.83 -5.66 -5.97
CA ILE A 47 10.61 -6.82 -6.84
C ILE A 47 11.87 -7.67 -6.83
N LEU A 48 11.71 -8.95 -6.52
CA LEU A 48 12.77 -9.95 -6.51
C LEU A 48 12.67 -10.78 -7.78
N LEU A 49 13.81 -11.01 -8.45
CA LEU A 49 13.92 -11.78 -9.68
C LEU A 49 14.77 -13.05 -9.48
N GLY A 50 14.44 -14.11 -10.21
CA GLY A 50 15.22 -15.34 -10.27
C GLY A 50 15.35 -16.03 -8.91
N LYS A 51 16.57 -16.39 -8.54
CA LYS A 51 16.88 -17.06 -7.27
C LYS A 51 16.54 -16.22 -6.04
N TYR A 52 16.49 -14.90 -6.17
CA TYR A 52 16.23 -14.02 -5.02
C TYR A 52 14.78 -14.03 -4.56
N THR A 53 13.83 -14.56 -5.34
CA THR A 53 12.45 -14.72 -4.86
C THR A 53 12.35 -15.65 -3.63
N LYS A 54 13.37 -16.47 -3.36
CA LYS A 54 13.44 -17.28 -2.13
C LYS A 54 13.48 -16.44 -0.85
N TYR A 55 13.81 -15.15 -0.96
CA TYR A 55 13.89 -14.23 0.17
C TYR A 55 12.56 -13.51 0.48
N LEU A 56 11.51 -13.71 -0.33
CA LEU A 56 10.19 -13.11 -0.11
C LEU A 56 9.68 -13.21 1.34
N PRO A 57 9.74 -14.39 2.02
CA PRO A 57 9.22 -14.52 3.38
C PRO A 57 9.90 -13.63 4.42
N PHE A 58 11.13 -13.17 4.16
CA PHE A 58 11.88 -12.31 5.07
C PHE A 58 11.54 -10.83 4.84
N CYS A 59 11.30 -10.41 3.59
CA CYS A 59 11.01 -9.01 3.26
C CYS A 59 9.56 -8.60 3.61
N VAL A 60 8.61 -9.55 3.55
CA VAL A 60 7.20 -9.26 3.86
C VAL A 60 7.00 -8.82 5.32
N LYS A 61 7.88 -9.25 6.23
CA LYS A 61 7.78 -8.96 7.67
C LYS A 61 8.42 -7.65 8.12
N ASP A 62 9.09 -6.93 7.21
CA ASP A 62 9.80 -5.71 7.58
C ASP A 62 8.85 -4.53 7.83
N HIS A 63 9.33 -3.45 8.45
CA HIS A 63 8.57 -2.22 8.64
C HIS A 63 8.39 -1.47 7.33
N LYS A 64 7.26 -0.73 7.23
CA LYS A 64 6.96 0.15 6.10
C LYS A 64 6.58 1.52 6.62
N ARG A 65 6.82 2.54 5.78
CA ARG A 65 6.44 3.92 6.04
C ARG A 65 5.58 4.40 4.88
N TYR A 66 4.48 5.06 5.23
CA TYR A 66 3.53 5.61 4.30
C TYR A 66 3.37 7.10 4.57
N HIS A 67 3.05 7.85 3.52
CA HIS A 67 2.54 9.20 3.60
C HIS A 67 1.14 9.16 2.98
N ALA A 68 0.15 9.62 3.71
CA ALA A 68 -1.25 9.56 3.32
C ALA A 68 -1.96 10.85 3.73
N GLU A 69 -2.95 11.23 2.93
CA GLU A 69 -3.85 12.33 3.20
C GLU A 69 -5.25 11.75 3.36
N PHE A 70 -6.00 12.29 4.32
CA PHE A 70 -7.34 11.82 4.65
C PHE A 70 -8.35 12.94 4.43
N LEU A 71 -9.49 12.59 3.82
CA LEU A 71 -10.61 13.50 3.66
C LEU A 71 -11.66 13.16 4.73
N LEU A 72 -11.87 14.08 5.67
CA LEU A 72 -12.87 13.93 6.73
C LEU A 72 -14.29 14.20 6.21
N GLY A 73 -15.28 13.55 6.81
CA GLY A 73 -16.70 13.68 6.42
C GLY A 73 -17.18 12.64 5.41
N TYR A 74 -16.29 11.82 4.87
CA TYR A 74 -16.61 10.80 3.86
C TYR A 74 -16.30 9.39 4.36
N SER A 75 -17.09 8.44 3.88
CA SER A 75 -16.78 7.01 3.98
C SER A 75 -17.13 6.35 2.65
N THR A 76 -16.25 5.47 2.18
CA THR A 76 -16.36 4.80 0.89
C THR A 76 -16.30 3.29 1.07
N GLU A 77 -16.77 2.54 0.06
CA GLU A 77 -16.76 1.07 0.11
C GLU A 77 -15.35 0.48 0.21
N THR A 78 -14.36 1.16 -0.38
CA THR A 78 -12.96 0.69 -0.49
C THR A 78 -12.03 1.30 0.55
N GLU A 79 -12.55 2.13 1.45
CA GLU A 79 -11.77 2.88 2.45
C GLU A 79 -10.69 3.81 1.85
N ASP A 80 -10.80 4.11 0.56
CA ASP A 80 -10.04 5.15 -0.15
C ASP A 80 -10.99 6.08 -0.92
N ILE A 81 -10.45 7.18 -1.45
CA ILE A 81 -11.24 8.19 -2.15
C ILE A 81 -11.79 7.75 -3.52
N TRP A 82 -11.45 6.54 -4.01
CA TRP A 82 -11.83 6.07 -5.35
C TRP A 82 -13.02 5.11 -5.36
N GLY A 83 -13.40 4.59 -4.19
CA GLY A 83 -14.61 3.79 -4.04
C GLY A 83 -15.89 4.62 -4.14
N ALA A 84 -17.02 3.94 -4.27
CA ALA A 84 -18.33 4.58 -4.15
C ALA A 84 -18.52 5.12 -2.73
N THR A 85 -19.07 6.34 -2.60
CA THR A 85 -19.38 6.94 -1.31
C THR A 85 -20.57 6.22 -0.68
N VAL A 86 -20.39 5.71 0.54
CA VAL A 86 -21.46 5.08 1.33
C VAL A 86 -22.07 6.04 2.34
N LYS A 87 -21.29 7.04 2.77
CA LYS A 87 -21.74 8.07 3.71
C LYS A 87 -20.98 9.36 3.45
N GLU A 88 -21.72 10.45 3.46
CA GLU A 88 -21.21 11.82 3.41
C GLU A 88 -21.89 12.62 4.52
N GLN A 89 -21.11 13.45 5.20
CA GLN A 89 -21.58 14.38 6.21
C GLN A 89 -20.67 15.62 6.22
N GLU A 90 -21.21 16.75 6.66
CA GLU A 90 -20.41 17.96 6.83
C GLU A 90 -19.23 17.66 7.78
N PRO A 91 -17.98 17.93 7.37
CA PRO A 91 -16.84 17.70 8.22
C PRO A 91 -16.92 18.61 9.44
N VAL A 92 -16.83 18.00 10.63
CA VAL A 92 -16.71 18.76 11.87
C VAL A 92 -15.30 19.36 11.90
N SER A 93 -15.21 20.65 12.16
CA SER A 93 -13.91 21.29 12.39
C SER A 93 -13.30 20.76 13.67
N HIS A 94 -12.08 20.26 13.58
CA HIS A 94 -11.30 19.78 14.71
C HIS A 94 -10.10 20.69 14.93
N THR A 95 -9.70 20.89 16.19
CA THR A 95 -8.42 21.55 16.47
C THR A 95 -7.25 20.60 16.18
N GLU A 96 -6.05 21.14 15.98
CA GLU A 96 -4.85 20.32 15.79
C GLU A 96 -4.63 19.38 16.98
N GLU A 97 -4.90 19.85 18.21
CA GLU A 97 -4.75 19.04 19.43
C GLU A 97 -5.74 17.87 19.48
N GLU A 98 -6.96 18.05 18.97
CA GLU A 98 -7.95 16.97 18.89
C GLU A 98 -7.51 15.89 17.88
N ILE A 99 -6.99 16.31 16.73
CA ILE A 99 -6.45 15.42 15.70
C ILE A 99 -5.24 14.66 16.26
N ASP A 100 -4.29 15.36 16.87
CA ASP A 100 -3.10 14.75 17.48
C ASP A 100 -3.46 13.75 18.57
N ALA A 101 -4.44 14.07 19.41
CA ALA A 101 -4.93 13.18 20.44
C ALA A 101 -5.59 11.91 19.85
N ALA A 102 -6.29 12.03 18.72
CA ALA A 102 -6.86 10.89 18.00
C ALA A 102 -5.77 10.03 17.36
N VAL A 103 -4.81 10.64 16.64
CA VAL A 103 -3.70 9.94 15.98
C VAL A 103 -2.81 9.20 16.99
N LYS A 104 -2.56 9.78 18.17
CA LYS A 104 -1.78 9.10 19.23
C LYS A 104 -2.37 7.74 19.64
N LYS A 105 -3.69 7.58 19.58
CA LYS A 105 -4.37 6.30 19.89
C LYS A 105 -4.09 5.22 18.83
N LEU A 106 -3.61 5.60 17.65
CA LEU A 106 -3.24 4.70 16.55
C LEU A 106 -1.75 4.32 16.58
N THR A 107 -1.00 4.73 17.61
CA THR A 107 0.43 4.41 17.76
C THR A 107 0.64 3.21 18.69
N GLY A 108 1.75 2.49 18.48
CA GLY A 108 2.09 1.29 19.26
C GLY A 108 1.41 0.03 18.73
N THR A 109 1.17 -0.95 19.61
CA THR A 109 0.48 -2.20 19.24
C THR A 109 -1.02 -1.99 19.32
N ILE A 110 -1.69 -2.07 18.18
CA ILE A 110 -3.15 -1.93 18.07
C ILE A 110 -3.78 -3.16 17.43
N SER A 111 -5.06 -3.38 17.68
CA SER A 111 -5.88 -4.33 16.93
C SER A 111 -6.55 -3.60 15.77
N GLN A 112 -6.35 -4.10 14.56
CA GLN A 112 -6.96 -3.56 13.34
C GLN A 112 -7.80 -4.66 12.69
N ILE A 113 -9.03 -4.31 12.33
CA ILE A 113 -9.85 -5.14 11.46
C ILE A 113 -9.45 -4.79 10.02
N PRO A 114 -8.98 -5.74 9.20
CA PRO A 114 -8.64 -5.47 7.81
C PRO A 114 -9.87 -5.00 7.02
N PRO A 115 -9.68 -4.13 6.01
CA PRO A 115 -10.76 -3.72 5.11
C PRO A 115 -11.32 -4.92 4.34
N MET A 116 -12.60 -4.83 3.95
CA MET A 116 -13.23 -5.86 3.11
C MET A 116 -12.52 -6.01 1.76
N TYR A 117 -12.04 -4.91 1.20
CA TYR A 117 -11.21 -4.90 -0.01
C TYR A 117 -9.74 -5.08 0.39
N SER A 118 -9.31 -6.33 0.47
CA SER A 118 -7.93 -6.72 0.79
C SER A 118 -7.51 -7.96 -0.04
N ALA A 119 -6.20 -8.24 -0.09
CA ALA A 119 -5.60 -9.35 -0.84
C ALA A 119 -5.14 -10.48 0.09
#